data_AF-A0A2K9YZ49-F1
#
_entry.id   AF-A0A2K9YZ49-F1
#
_cell.length_a   1.000
_cell.length_b   1.000
_cell.length_c   1.000
_cell.angle_alpha   90.00
_cell.angle_beta   90.00
_cell.angle_gamma   90.00
#
_symmetry.space_group_name_H-M   'P 1'
#
loop_
_entity.id
_entity.type
_entity.pdbx_description
1 polymer ?
#
loop_
_entity_poly.entity_id
_entity_poly.type
_entity_poly.pdbx_seq_one_letter_code
_entity_poly.pdbx_strand_id
1 'polypeptide(L)'
;MKHINLIAAASIALLASSPAVLAEECNAAGTVETGGSASAGGTSASSVGTAGNCRTDGGTTSSIGSGGSAATTDGNAQSKTHINDNGDKLKAQTKAQAVDKGTFSKSRTKTSTDGSTLESTTRTMSHVPGEKPVKNTTNRKIILPEE
;
A
#
# COMPACT_ATOMS: atom_id res chain seq x y z
N MET A 1 -70.71 18.53 30.12
CA MET A 1 -69.49 17.83 30.58
C MET A 1 -68.56 17.68 29.40
N LYS A 2 -67.27 17.94 29.62
CA LYS A 2 -66.26 18.35 28.64
C LYS A 2 -65.57 17.11 28.05
N HIS A 3 -65.57 16.93 26.73
CA HIS A 3 -64.76 15.89 26.07
C HIS A 3 -63.58 16.54 25.35
N ILE A 4 -62.40 16.29 25.90
CA ILE A 4 -61.09 16.67 25.38
C ILE A 4 -60.67 15.56 24.42
N ASN A 5 -60.53 15.87 23.13
CA ASN A 5 -59.94 14.94 22.16
C ASN A 5 -58.53 15.43 21.80
N LEU A 6 -57.56 14.76 22.41
CA LEU A 6 -56.14 14.79 22.12
C LEU A 6 -55.91 14.10 20.76
N ILE A 7 -55.45 14.82 19.75
CA ILE A 7 -54.90 14.22 18.53
C ILE A 7 -53.39 14.16 18.72
N ALA A 8 -52.89 12.98 19.07
CA ALA A 8 -51.47 12.69 19.19
C ALA A 8 -50.84 12.57 17.79
N ALA A 9 -49.86 13.43 17.51
CA ALA A 9 -48.97 13.26 16.36
C ALA A 9 -48.01 12.09 16.64
N ALA A 10 -48.19 10.98 15.94
CA ALA A 10 -47.25 9.87 15.96
C ALA A 10 -46.19 10.07 14.87
N SER A 11 -45.02 10.58 15.25
CA SER A 11 -43.82 10.57 14.40
C SER A 11 -43.22 9.17 14.42
N ILE A 12 -43.33 8.43 13.31
CA ILE A 12 -42.63 7.15 13.13
C ILE A 12 -41.20 7.48 12.68
N ALA A 13 -40.24 7.42 13.59
CA ALA A 13 -38.82 7.45 13.25
C ALA A 13 -38.38 6.03 12.81
N LEU A 14 -38.18 5.83 11.51
CA LEU A 14 -37.46 4.65 11.01
C LEU A 14 -35.98 4.77 11.41
N LEU A 15 -35.55 4.00 12.40
CA LEU A 15 -34.14 3.76 12.67
C LEU A 15 -33.57 2.88 11.55
N ALA A 16 -32.84 3.49 10.61
CA ALA A 16 -32.03 2.76 9.65
C ALA A 16 -30.84 2.10 10.38
N SER A 17 -31.01 0.87 10.83
CA SER A 17 -29.90 0.03 11.29
C SER A 17 -29.12 -0.46 10.06
N SER A 18 -28.10 0.30 9.66
CA SER A 18 -27.10 -0.23 8.73
C SER A 18 -26.44 -1.45 9.40
N PRO A 19 -26.39 -2.63 8.76
CA PRO A 19 -25.63 -3.75 9.32
C PRO A 19 -24.16 -3.33 9.43
N ALA A 20 -23.61 -3.41 10.63
CA ALA A 20 -22.17 -3.32 10.80
C ALA A 20 -21.55 -4.48 10.03
N VAL A 21 -20.85 -4.19 8.93
CA VAL A 21 -20.01 -5.19 8.25
C VAL A 21 -18.83 -5.45 9.19
N LEU A 22 -18.95 -6.52 9.99
CA LEU A 22 -17.84 -7.00 10.80
C LEU A 22 -16.79 -7.58 9.85
N ALA A 23 -15.52 -7.25 10.08
CA ALA A 23 -14.42 -7.89 9.38
C ALA A 23 -14.44 -9.39 9.71
N GLU A 24 -14.22 -10.24 8.70
CA GLU A 24 -14.10 -11.69 8.90
C GLU A 24 -12.94 -11.98 9.86
N GLU A 25 -13.18 -12.86 10.84
CA GLU A 25 -12.15 -13.24 11.82
C GLU A 25 -11.10 -14.11 11.11
N CYS A 26 -9.84 -13.67 11.14
CA CYS A 26 -8.75 -14.41 10.52
C CYS A 26 -8.11 -15.36 11.53
N ASN A 27 -8.01 -16.65 11.18
CA ASN A 27 -7.19 -17.63 11.91
C ASN A 27 -5.71 -17.21 11.93
N ALA A 28 -5.24 -16.63 10.83
CA ALA A 28 -3.94 -15.99 10.74
C ALA A 28 -4.01 -14.78 9.82
N ALA A 29 -3.37 -13.68 10.22
CA ALA A 29 -3.28 -12.47 9.42
C ALA A 29 -1.88 -11.85 9.49
N GLY A 30 -1.52 -11.11 8.44
CA GLY A 30 -0.27 -10.37 8.43
C GLY A 30 -0.24 -9.31 7.34
N THR A 31 0.54 -8.26 7.61
CA THR A 31 0.72 -7.13 6.71
C THR A 31 2.20 -6.81 6.60
N VAL A 32 2.70 -6.69 5.38
CA VAL A 32 4.06 -6.21 5.12
C VAL A 32 4.01 -4.84 4.48
N GLU A 33 4.97 -3.98 4.82
CA GLU A 33 5.15 -2.69 4.19
C GLU A 33 6.64 -2.38 4.07
N THR A 34 7.05 -1.84 2.92
CA THR A 34 8.29 -1.06 2.84
C THR A 34 8.07 0.19 2.00
N GLY A 35 8.89 1.19 2.30
CA GLY A 35 8.94 2.43 1.56
C GLY A 35 10.32 3.03 1.62
N GLY A 36 10.57 3.98 0.73
CA GLY A 36 11.85 4.65 0.69
C GLY A 36 11.89 5.78 -0.31
N SER A 37 12.65 6.81 0.06
CA SER A 37 12.91 8.00 -0.74
C SER A 37 14.40 8.18 -1.00
N ALA A 38 14.69 8.90 -2.08
CA ALA A 38 16.01 9.44 -2.40
C ALA A 38 15.84 10.87 -2.95
N SER A 39 16.81 11.73 -2.67
CA SER A 39 16.88 13.09 -3.20
C SER A 39 18.34 13.47 -3.46
N ALA A 40 18.59 14.18 -4.56
CA ALA A 40 19.92 14.71 -4.92
C ALA A 40 19.77 15.85 -5.94
N GLY A 41 20.46 16.98 -5.71
CA GLY A 41 20.65 18.06 -6.69
C GLY A 41 19.42 18.46 -7.50
N GLY A 42 18.25 18.63 -6.85
CA GLY A 42 16.99 19.01 -7.51
C GLY A 42 16.11 17.84 -7.98
N THR A 43 16.60 16.60 -7.89
CA THR A 43 15.82 15.38 -8.18
C THR A 43 15.31 14.73 -6.89
N SER A 44 14.13 14.13 -6.92
CA SER A 44 13.59 13.29 -5.85
C SER A 44 12.80 12.11 -6.39
N ALA A 45 12.81 10.98 -5.68
CA ALA A 45 12.02 9.81 -6.02
C ALA A 45 11.66 9.01 -4.77
N SER A 46 10.39 8.60 -4.68
CA SER A 46 9.85 7.82 -3.57
C SER A 46 9.00 6.68 -4.09
N SER A 47 8.99 5.56 -3.37
CA SER A 47 8.07 4.46 -3.62
C SER A 47 7.73 3.75 -2.32
N VAL A 48 6.53 3.17 -2.28
CA VAL A 48 5.98 2.40 -1.17
C VAL A 48 5.27 1.17 -1.70
N GLY A 49 5.16 0.15 -0.88
CA GLY A 49 4.42 -1.05 -1.21
C GLY A 49 3.99 -1.80 0.03
N THR A 50 2.75 -2.29 0.00
CA THR A 50 2.12 -3.04 1.07
C THR A 50 1.41 -4.28 0.52
N ALA A 51 1.39 -5.35 1.31
CA ALA A 51 0.52 -6.50 1.07
C ALA A 51 -0.06 -6.95 2.41
N GLY A 52 -1.26 -7.51 2.36
CA GLY A 52 -1.97 -8.02 3.52
C GLY A 52 -2.69 -9.31 3.20
N ASN A 53 -2.65 -10.25 4.13
CA ASN A 53 -3.30 -11.54 4.03
C ASN A 53 -4.19 -11.79 5.24
N CYS A 54 -5.32 -12.44 5.00
CA CYS A 54 -6.21 -12.97 6.01
C CYS A 54 -6.56 -14.41 5.63
N ARG A 55 -6.26 -15.36 6.51
CA ARG A 55 -6.55 -16.78 6.36
C ARG A 55 -7.72 -17.16 7.26
N THR A 56 -8.71 -17.82 6.68
CA THR A 56 -9.92 -18.31 7.36
C THR A 56 -10.15 -19.77 6.97
N ASP A 57 -11.14 -20.42 7.58
CA ASP A 57 -11.48 -21.82 7.25
C ASP A 57 -11.88 -22.01 5.77
N GLY A 58 -12.33 -20.93 5.13
CA GLY A 58 -12.71 -20.89 3.72
C GLY A 58 -11.56 -20.65 2.73
N GLY A 59 -10.35 -20.39 3.21
CA GLY A 59 -9.16 -20.13 2.39
C GLY A 59 -8.39 -18.88 2.79
N THR A 60 -7.50 -18.41 1.90
CA THR A 60 -6.70 -17.19 2.13
C THR A 60 -7.11 -16.09 1.18
N THR A 61 -7.49 -14.94 1.73
CA THR A 61 -7.66 -13.69 0.98
C THR A 61 -6.37 -12.89 1.05
N SER A 62 -5.97 -12.29 -0.08
CA SER A 62 -4.74 -11.52 -0.19
C SER A 62 -5.01 -10.19 -0.90
N SER A 63 -4.31 -9.16 -0.48
CA SER A 63 -4.37 -7.81 -1.06
C SER A 63 -2.97 -7.26 -1.27
N ILE A 64 -2.80 -6.41 -2.28
CA ILE A 64 -1.52 -5.78 -2.57
C ILE A 64 -1.71 -4.37 -3.11
N GLY A 65 -0.86 -3.45 -2.67
CA GLY A 65 -0.83 -2.07 -3.13
C GLY A 65 0.60 -1.57 -3.28
N SER A 66 0.86 -0.75 -4.29
CA SER A 66 2.15 -0.08 -4.43
C SER A 66 2.02 1.22 -5.22
N GLY A 67 2.87 2.18 -4.90
CA GLY A 67 2.83 3.50 -5.50
C GLY A 67 4.18 4.20 -5.40
N GLY A 68 4.34 5.25 -6.19
CA GLY A 68 5.59 5.99 -6.22
C GLY A 68 5.46 7.29 -6.99
N SER A 69 6.38 8.20 -6.71
CA SER A 69 6.40 9.56 -7.23
C SER A 69 7.84 9.97 -7.50
N ALA A 70 8.05 10.76 -8.55
CA ALA A 70 9.34 11.33 -8.87
C ALA A 70 9.16 12.79 -9.31
N ALA A 71 10.13 13.63 -8.98
CA ALA A 71 10.14 15.03 -9.35
C ALA A 71 11.56 15.52 -9.65
N THR A 72 11.67 16.51 -10.52
CA THR A 72 12.92 17.17 -10.91
C THR A 72 12.61 18.59 -11.36
N THR A 73 13.57 19.51 -11.23
CA THR A 73 13.41 20.90 -11.67
C THR A 73 13.45 21.02 -13.20
N ASP A 74 14.48 20.42 -13.82
CA ASP A 74 14.77 20.63 -15.25
C ASP A 74 15.00 19.32 -16.02
N GLY A 75 14.89 18.18 -15.33
CA GLY A 75 15.18 16.86 -15.88
C GLY A 75 13.97 16.04 -16.31
N ASN A 76 14.15 14.71 -16.39
CA ASN A 76 13.07 13.76 -16.62
C ASN A 76 12.67 13.03 -15.33
N ALA A 77 11.39 13.08 -14.99
CA ALA A 77 10.79 12.28 -13.92
C ALA A 77 9.81 11.26 -14.50
N GLN A 78 9.84 10.04 -13.96
CA GLN A 78 8.85 9.01 -14.27
C GLN A 78 8.57 8.16 -13.05
N SER A 79 7.32 7.73 -12.92
CA SER A 79 6.90 6.70 -11.98
C SER A 79 6.08 5.65 -12.71
N LYS A 80 6.35 4.38 -12.42
CA LYS A 80 5.66 3.24 -13.02
C LYS A 80 5.38 2.22 -11.94
N THR A 81 4.11 1.88 -11.81
CA THR A 81 3.62 0.79 -10.96
C THR A 81 3.08 -0.30 -11.86
N HIS A 82 3.44 -1.54 -11.57
CA HIS A 82 2.88 -2.71 -12.20
C HIS A 82 2.44 -3.70 -11.13
N ILE A 83 1.19 -4.15 -11.22
CA ILE A 83 0.60 -5.16 -10.33
C ILE A 83 0.22 -6.33 -11.22
N ASN A 84 0.62 -7.53 -10.80
CA ASN A 84 0.32 -8.77 -11.50
C ASN A 84 -0.24 -9.79 -10.50
N ASP A 85 -1.36 -10.39 -10.90
CA ASP A 85 -1.91 -11.59 -10.29
C ASP A 85 -1.48 -12.80 -11.11
N ASN A 86 -0.90 -13.81 -10.45
CA ASN A 86 -0.44 -15.05 -11.08
C ASN A 86 -1.18 -16.27 -10.50
N GLY A 87 -2.43 -16.10 -10.07
CA GLY A 87 -3.26 -17.13 -9.43
C GLY A 87 -2.89 -17.29 -7.96
N ASP A 88 -1.75 -17.91 -7.69
CA ASP A 88 -1.32 -18.22 -6.31
C ASP A 88 -0.45 -17.10 -5.70
N LYS A 89 -0.15 -16.05 -6.47
CA LYS A 89 0.80 -15.02 -6.04
C LYS A 89 0.46 -13.64 -6.58
N LEU A 90 0.30 -12.70 -5.66
CA LEU A 90 0.21 -11.28 -5.95
C LEU A 90 1.60 -10.65 -5.95
N LYS A 91 1.90 -9.85 -6.97
CA LYS A 91 3.18 -9.13 -7.10
C LYS A 91 2.92 -7.68 -7.49
N ALA A 92 3.52 -6.76 -6.77
CA ALA A 92 3.55 -5.35 -7.11
C ALA A 92 5.00 -4.88 -7.24
N GLN A 93 5.27 -4.14 -8.31
CA GLN A 93 6.56 -3.52 -8.54
C GLN A 93 6.34 -2.06 -8.91
N THR A 94 6.85 -1.17 -8.07
CA THR A 94 6.90 0.25 -8.35
C THR A 94 8.33 0.73 -8.55
N LYS A 95 8.52 1.58 -9.54
CA LYS A 95 9.79 2.25 -9.83
C LYS A 95 9.52 3.74 -10.08
N ALA A 96 10.07 4.58 -9.22
CA ALA A 96 10.16 6.02 -9.38
C ALA A 96 11.61 6.42 -9.70
N GLN A 97 11.80 7.29 -10.68
CA GLN A 97 13.10 7.87 -10.98
C GLN A 97 12.98 9.32 -11.45
N ALA A 98 13.91 10.14 -11.00
CA ALA A 98 14.16 11.48 -11.48
C ALA A 98 15.63 11.59 -11.88
N VAL A 99 15.91 12.16 -13.05
CA VAL A 99 17.26 12.30 -13.61
C VAL A 99 17.41 13.69 -14.21
N ASP A 100 18.47 14.40 -13.83
CA ASP A 100 18.86 15.69 -14.40
C ASP A 100 20.39 15.77 -14.57
N LYS A 101 20.86 15.92 -15.82
CA LYS A 101 22.29 16.14 -16.18
C LYS A 101 23.31 15.26 -15.42
N GLY A 102 22.95 13.99 -15.17
CA GLY A 102 23.80 13.03 -14.44
C GLY A 102 23.46 12.89 -12.96
N THR A 103 22.84 13.89 -12.33
CA THR A 103 22.21 13.76 -11.00
C THR A 103 20.98 12.87 -11.11
N PHE A 104 20.77 11.95 -10.16
CA PHE A 104 19.54 11.18 -10.12
C PHE A 104 19.09 10.79 -8.73
N SER A 105 17.78 10.59 -8.61
CA SER A 105 17.12 9.96 -7.48
C SER A 105 16.26 8.81 -7.98
N LYS A 106 16.38 7.64 -7.35
CA LYS A 106 15.65 6.44 -7.73
C LYS A 106 15.08 5.79 -6.48
N SER A 107 13.84 5.33 -6.56
CA SER A 107 13.22 4.47 -5.55
C SER A 107 12.48 3.33 -6.25
N ARG A 108 12.74 2.10 -5.82
CA ARG A 108 12.10 0.90 -6.36
C ARG A 108 11.59 0.05 -5.22
N THR A 109 10.28 -0.17 -5.17
CA THR A 109 9.65 -1.08 -4.22
C THR A 109 9.12 -2.31 -4.94
N LYS A 110 9.38 -3.48 -4.37
CA LYS A 110 8.82 -4.76 -4.80
C LYS A 110 8.09 -5.35 -3.61
N THR A 111 6.82 -5.66 -3.79
CA THR A 111 6.01 -6.34 -2.78
C THR A 111 5.41 -7.59 -3.40
N SER A 112 5.30 -8.66 -2.62
CA SER A 112 4.61 -9.86 -3.06
C SER A 112 4.03 -10.63 -1.89
N THR A 113 2.99 -11.40 -2.18
CA THR A 113 2.47 -12.42 -1.28
C THR A 113 1.95 -13.63 -2.04
N ASP A 114 2.11 -14.81 -1.45
CA ASP A 114 1.61 -16.11 -1.92
C ASP A 114 0.67 -16.79 -0.92
N GLY A 115 -0.03 -16.00 -0.10
CA GLY A 115 -0.98 -16.52 0.89
C GLY A 115 -0.32 -16.85 2.24
N SER A 116 0.87 -17.43 2.26
CA SER A 116 1.60 -17.76 3.51
C SER A 116 2.74 -16.80 3.80
N THR A 117 3.40 -16.27 2.77
CA THR A 117 4.52 -15.35 2.92
C THR A 117 4.15 -13.97 2.40
N LEU A 118 4.55 -12.93 3.14
CA LEU A 118 4.49 -11.55 2.69
C LEU A 118 5.91 -10.98 2.66
N GLU A 119 6.31 -10.41 1.53
CA GLU A 119 7.63 -9.80 1.37
C GLU A 119 7.51 -8.43 0.72
N SER A 120 8.23 -7.45 1.25
CA SER A 120 8.38 -6.14 0.63
C SER A 120 9.82 -5.67 0.72
N THR A 121 10.35 -5.15 -0.39
CA THR A 121 11.71 -4.63 -0.49
C THR A 121 11.71 -3.30 -1.22
N THR A 122 12.21 -2.26 -0.56
CA THR A 122 12.49 -0.96 -1.18
C THR A 122 13.98 -0.74 -1.33
N ARG A 123 14.40 -0.29 -2.50
CA ARG A 123 15.78 0.13 -2.79
C ARG A 123 15.78 1.57 -3.25
N THR A 124 16.55 2.42 -2.61
CA THR A 124 16.70 3.83 -2.97
C THR A 124 18.13 4.12 -3.38
N MET A 125 18.30 5.05 -4.31
CA MET A 125 19.62 5.51 -4.74
C MET A 125 19.57 7.01 -5.04
N SER A 126 20.56 7.74 -4.53
CA SER A 126 20.82 9.14 -4.85
C SER A 126 22.23 9.27 -5.43
N HIS A 127 22.42 10.20 -6.36
CA HIS A 127 23.72 10.42 -6.99
C HIS A 127 23.80 11.84 -7.52
N VAL A 128 24.98 12.45 -7.33
CA VAL A 128 25.43 13.67 -8.00
C VAL A 128 26.70 13.36 -8.82
N PRO A 129 26.95 14.04 -9.95
CA PRO A 129 28.15 13.84 -10.75
C PRO A 129 29.44 14.00 -9.92
N GLY A 130 30.41 13.11 -10.16
CA GLY A 130 31.70 13.12 -9.45
C GLY A 130 31.74 12.24 -8.19
N GLU A 131 30.59 11.77 -7.70
CA GLU A 131 30.50 10.94 -6.49
C GLU A 131 29.95 9.54 -6.76
N LYS A 132 30.27 8.56 -5.91
CA LYS A 132 29.62 7.24 -5.99
C LYS A 132 28.16 7.35 -5.52
N PRO A 133 27.19 6.71 -6.21
CA PRO A 133 25.80 6.69 -5.76
C PRO A 133 25.64 6.15 -4.34
N VAL A 134 24.87 6.84 -3.51
CA VAL A 134 24.49 6.39 -2.16
C VAL A 134 23.24 5.54 -2.29
N LYS A 135 23.30 4.29 -1.81
CA LYS A 135 22.20 3.32 -1.85
C LYS A 135 21.72 2.98 -0.45
N ASN A 136 20.41 2.84 -0.29
CA ASN A 136 19.81 2.18 0.86
C ASN A 136 18.88 1.05 0.41
N THR A 137 18.73 0.02 1.24
CA THR A 137 17.80 -1.10 1.01
C THR A 137 17.08 -1.43 2.31
N THR A 138 15.75 -1.42 2.25
CA THR A 138 14.88 -1.85 3.33
C THR A 138 14.14 -3.09 2.86
N ASN A 139 14.18 -4.15 3.67
CA ASN A 139 13.46 -5.39 3.41
C ASN A 139 12.65 -5.76 4.65
N ARG A 140 11.43 -6.23 4.41
CA ARG A 140 10.55 -6.83 5.41
C ARG A 140 9.99 -8.11 4.82
N LYS A 141 10.03 -9.17 5.62
CA LYS A 141 9.45 -10.46 5.30
C LYS A 141 8.70 -10.97 6.51
N ILE A 142 7.50 -11.44 6.30
CA ILE A 142 6.63 -12.06 7.30
C ILE A 142 6.21 -13.41 6.74
N ILE A 143 6.26 -14.43 7.60
CA ILE A 143 5.75 -15.76 7.32
C ILE A 143 4.59 -15.95 8.29
N LEU A 144 3.40 -16.20 7.77
CA LEU A 144 2.24 -16.53 8.61
C LEU A 144 2.46 -17.90 9.26
N PRO A 145 2.02 -18.09 10.50
CA PRO A 145 2.09 -19.41 11.14
C PRO A 145 1.32 -20.42 10.29
N GLU A 146 1.83 -21.65 10.22
CA GLU A 146 1.07 -22.82 9.77
C GLU A 146 0.10 -23.23 10.89
N GLU A 147 -0.99 -23.92 10.54
CA GLU A 147 -1.88 -24.53 11.55
C GLU A 147 -1.26 -25.76 12.22
#